data_AF-M0F557-F1
#
_entry.id   AF-M0F557-F1
#
_cell.length_a   1.000
_cell.length_b   1.000
_cell.length_c   1.000
_cell.angle_alpha   90.00
_cell.angle_beta   90.00
_cell.angle_gamma   90.00
#
_symmetry.space_group_name_H-M   'P 1'
#
loop_
_entity.id
_entity.type
_entity.pdbx_description
1 polymer ?
#
loop_
_entity_poly.entity_id
_entity_poly.type
_entity_poly.pdbx_seq_one_letter_code
_entity_poly.pdbx_strand_id
1 'polypeptide(L)' 'MLDEILDVIVGEIAKVVPDVVWGAVFLIFGVLTTAVGVATVLGVATLDASALLGGVLTVVGVSLVVGVLVAWYR' A
#
# COMPACT_ATOMS: atom_id res chain seq x y z
N MET A 1 22.97 11.70 -2.09
CA MET A 1 23.52 10.98 -0.91
C MET A 1 22.47 10.14 -0.19
N LEU A 2 21.29 10.65 0.17
CA LEU A 2 20.23 9.84 0.82
C LEU A 2 19.58 8.82 -0.13
N ASP A 3 19.43 9.20 -1.39
CA ASP A 3 18.98 8.35 -2.50
C ASP A 3 19.87 7.11 -2.67
N GLU A 4 21.18 7.29 -2.69
CA GLU A 4 22.15 6.20 -2.86
C GLU A 4 22.19 5.25 -1.66
N ILE A 5 22.03 5.78 -0.44
CA ILE A 5 21.92 4.96 0.79
C ILE A 5 20.62 4.15 0.78
N LEU A 6 19.50 4.77 0.40
CA LEU A 6 18.22 4.08 0.32
C LEU A 6 18.23 3.00 -0.76
N ASP A 7 18.84 3.25 -1.91
CA ASP A 7 18.89 2.29 -3.02
C ASP A 7 19.72 1.05 -2.64
N VAL A 8 20.85 1.24 -1.94
CA VAL A 8 21.65 0.12 -1.41
C VAL A 8 20.87 -0.70 -0.38
N ILE A 9 20.19 -0.03 0.56
CA ILE A 9 19.42 -0.72 1.61
C ILE A 9 18.24 -1.48 1.01
N VAL A 10 17.46 -0.83 0.13
CA VAL A 10 16.30 -1.45 -0.51
C VAL A 10 16.75 -2.59 -1.44
N GLY A 11 17.83 -2.41 -2.18
CA GLY A 11 18.39 -3.44 -3.07
C GLY A 11 18.88 -4.67 -2.32
N GLU A 12 19.53 -4.51 -1.16
CA GLU A 12 19.95 -5.64 -0.33
C GLU A 12 18.76 -6.36 0.32
N ILE A 13 17.76 -5.63 0.81
CA ILE A 13 16.55 -6.24 1.39
C ILE A 13 15.74 -6.97 0.30
N ALA A 14 15.63 -6.40 -0.89
CA ALA A 14 14.93 -7.00 -2.02
C ALA A 14 15.59 -8.31 -2.49
N LYS A 15 16.91 -8.46 -2.35
CA LYS A 15 17.60 -9.75 -2.64
C LYS A 15 17.25 -10.86 -1.66
N VAL A 16 16.89 -10.51 -0.43
CA VAL A 16 16.58 -11.48 0.64
C VAL A 16 15.11 -11.89 0.62
N VAL A 17 14.22 -10.95 0.25
CA VAL A 17 12.77 -11.15 0.30
C VAL A 17 12.23 -11.50 -1.09
N PRO A 18 11.62 -12.69 -1.28
CA PRO A 18 11.06 -13.08 -2.57
C PRO A 18 9.99 -12.10 -3.07
N ASP A 19 9.88 -11.90 -4.39
CA ASP A 19 8.90 -11.00 -5.02
C ASP A 19 7.45 -11.33 -4.63
N VAL A 20 7.15 -12.61 -4.40
CA VAL A 20 5.84 -13.07 -3.92
C VAL A 20 5.52 -12.53 -2.52
N VAL A 21 6.53 -12.45 -1.66
CA VAL A 21 6.38 -11.91 -0.29
C VAL A 21 6.14 -10.40 -0.36
N TRP A 22 6.85 -9.68 -1.23
CA TRP A 22 6.58 -8.26 -1.47
C TRP A 22 5.16 -8.03 -1.97
N GLY A 23 4.71 -8.80 -2.97
CA GLY A 23 3.34 -8.71 -3.47
C GLY A 23 2.31 -8.98 -2.37
N ALA A 24 2.54 -9.97 -1.52
CA ALA A 24 1.66 -10.25 -0.37
C ALA A 24 1.62 -9.08 0.63
N VAL A 25 2.77 -8.49 0.96
CA VAL A 25 2.85 -7.30 1.83
C VAL A 25 2.06 -6.15 1.22
N PHE A 26 2.29 -5.84 -0.06
CA PHE A 26 1.57 -4.76 -0.75
C PHE A 26 0.06 -5.03 -0.84
N LEU A 27 -0.37 -6.28 -1.01
CA LEU A 27 -1.79 -6.64 -0.98
C LEU A 27 -2.40 -6.42 0.40
N ILE A 28 -1.75 -6.87 1.47
CA ILE A 28 -2.23 -6.69 2.84
C ILE A 28 -2.35 -5.20 3.14
N PHE A 29 -1.30 -4.43 2.86
CA PHE A 29 -1.32 -2.98 3.05
C PHE A 29 -2.41 -2.32 2.20
N GLY A 30 -2.51 -2.65 0.92
CA GLY A 30 -3.54 -2.11 0.03
C GLY A 30 -4.96 -2.38 0.53
N VAL A 31 -5.25 -3.59 0.99
CA VAL A 31 -6.54 -3.96 1.58
C VAL A 31 -6.81 -3.17 2.86
N LEU A 32 -5.83 -3.08 3.77
CA LEU A 32 -5.98 -2.32 5.01
C LEU A 32 -6.19 -0.83 4.75
N THR A 33 -5.40 -0.22 3.88
CA THR A 33 -5.53 1.18 3.49
C THR A 33 -6.90 1.45 2.86
N THR A 34 -7.38 0.54 2.00
CA THR A 34 -8.72 0.64 1.42
C THR A 34 -9.80 0.56 2.50
N ALA A 35 -9.71 -0.42 3.40
CA ALA A 35 -10.68 -0.60 4.47
C ALA A 35 -10.75 0.62 5.40
N VAL A 36 -9.60 1.18 5.78
CA VAL A 36 -9.53 2.41 6.57
C VAL A 36 -10.13 3.57 5.80
N GLY A 37 -9.75 3.76 4.53
CA GLY A 37 -10.29 4.82 3.68
C GLY A 37 -11.81 4.77 3.58
N VAL A 38 -12.38 3.60 3.33
CA VAL A 38 -13.83 3.36 3.28
C VAL A 38 -14.46 3.64 4.63
N ALA A 39 -13.89 3.15 5.73
CA ALA A 39 -14.40 3.41 7.08
C ALA A 39 -14.40 4.90 7.42
N THR A 40 -13.38 5.65 6.98
CA THR A 40 -13.31 7.11 7.15
C THR A 40 -14.35 7.84 6.29
N VAL A 41 -14.53 7.45 5.03
CA VAL A 41 -15.57 8.03 4.15
C VAL A 41 -16.97 7.81 4.71
N LEU A 42 -17.23 6.62 5.24
CA LEU A 42 -18.52 6.25 5.83
C LEU A 42 -18.74 6.81 7.24
N GLY A 43 -17.75 7.50 7.83
CA GLY A 43 -17.83 8.02 9.20
C GLY A 43 -17.87 6.93 10.28
N VAL A 44 -17.42 5.72 9.96
CA VAL A 44 -17.36 4.56 10.88
C VAL A 44 -16.01 4.50 11.60
N ALA A 45 -14.96 5.08 11.01
CA ALA A 45 -13.67 5.17 11.65
C ALA A 45 -13.68 6.22 12.78
N THR A 46 -13.06 5.91 13.92
CA THR A 46 -12.84 6.85 15.04
C THR A 46 -11.77 7.91 14.76
N LEU A 47 -11.25 7.93 13.53
CA LEU A 47 -10.31 8.93 13.06
C LEU A 47 -11.11 10.20 12.73
N ASP A 48 -10.80 11.30 13.41
CA ASP A 48 -11.31 12.65 13.09
C ASP A 48 -10.66 13.16 11.80
N ALA A 49 -10.90 12.42 10.72
CA ALA A 49 -10.29 12.58 9.42
C ALA A 49 -11.36 12.94 8.40
N SER A 50 -11.02 13.82 7.47
CA SER A 50 -11.98 14.29 6.47
C SER A 50 -12.36 13.17 5.49
N ALA A 51 -13.59 13.24 4.96
CA ALA A 51 -14.05 12.32 3.92
C ALA A 51 -13.15 12.36 2.67
N LEU A 52 -12.50 13.50 2.40
CA LEU A 52 -11.51 13.63 1.33
C LEU A 52 -10.28 12.75 1.58
N LEU A 53 -9.75 12.75 2.82
CA LEU A 53 -8.63 11.89 3.21
C LEU A 53 -9.01 10.41 3.13
N GLY A 54 -10.23 10.06 3.53
CA GLY A 54 -10.77 8.70 3.37
C GLY A 54 -10.87 8.28 1.89
N GLY A 55 -11.31 9.17 1.01
CA GLY A 55 -11.35 8.92 -0.43
C GLY A 55 -9.95 8.68 -1.02
N VAL A 56 -8.97 9.51 -0.64
CA VAL A 56 -7.57 9.34 -1.06
C VAL A 56 -7.01 7.99 -0.60
N LEU A 57 -7.19 7.63 0.68
CA LEU A 57 -6.79 6.33 1.21
C LEU A 57 -7.42 5.17 0.43
N THR A 58 -8.70 5.29 0.08
CA THR A 58 -9.41 4.27 -0.71
C THR A 58 -8.77 4.10 -2.08
N VAL A 59 -8.51 5.19 -2.81
CA VAL A 59 -7.90 5.16 -4.13
C VAL A 59 -6.47 4.60 -4.08
N VAL A 60 -5.67 5.04 -3.09
CA VAL A 60 -4.31 4.54 -2.90
C VAL A 60 -4.32 3.05 -2.59
N GLY A 61 -5.16 2.61 -1.66
CA GLY A 61 -5.28 1.21 -1.27
C GLY A 61 -5.68 0.31 -2.45
N VAL A 62 -6.68 0.72 -3.23
CA VAL A 62 -7.09 -0.01 -4.44
C VAL A 62 -5.97 -0.05 -5.48
N SER A 63 -5.25 1.06 -5.67
CA SER A 63 -4.14 1.11 -6.63
C SER A 63 -3.01 0.16 -6.25
N LEU A 64 -2.71 0.00 -4.96
CA LEU A 64 -1.74 -0.98 -4.47
C LEU A 64 -2.20 -2.42 -4.76
N VAL A 65 -3.47 -2.74 -4.49
CA VAL A 65 -4.03 -4.06 -4.76
C VAL A 65 -3.99 -4.39 -6.25
N VAL A 66 -4.51 -3.48 -7.09
CA VAL A 66 -4.55 -3.65 -8.54
C VAL A 66 -3.13 -3.73 -9.12
N GLY A 67 -2.20 -2.91 -8.63
CA GLY A 67 -0.81 -2.94 -9.06
C GLY A 67 -0.15 -4.31 -8.86
N VAL A 68 -0.36 -4.94 -7.70
CA VAL A 68 0.16 -6.29 -7.44
C VAL A 68 -0.53 -7.32 -8.33
N LEU A 69 -1.86 -7.26 -8.47
CA LEU A 69 -2.60 -8.21 -9.31
C LEU A 69 -2.14 -8.15 -10.77
N VAL A 70 -1.91 -6.95 -11.30
CA VAL A 70 -1.39 -6.74 -12.65
C VAL A 70 0.04 -7.28 -12.78
N ALA A 71 0.88 -7.05 -11.77
CA ALA A 71 2.26 -7.55 -11.77
C ALA A 71 2.32 -9.09 -11.71
N TRP A 72 1.38 -9.74 -11.03
CA TRP A 72 1.31 -11.20 -10.94
C TRP A 72 0.69 -11.88 -12.15
N TYR A 73 -0.14 -11.16 -12.91
CA TYR A 73 -0.79 -11.69 -14.12
C TYR A 73 0.09 -11.62 -15.38
N ARG A 74 1.24 -10.95 -15.31
CA ARG A 74 2.12 -10.69 -16.44
C ARG A 74 3.33 -11.61 -16.42
#